data_AF-A0A5Q4DP36-F1
#
_entry.id   AF-A0A5Q4DP36-F1
#
_cell.length_a   1.000
_cell.length_b   1.000
_cell.length_c   1.000
_cell.angle_alpha   90.00
_cell.angle_beta   90.00
_cell.angle_gamma   90.00
#
_symmetry.space_group_name_H-M   'P 1'
#
loop_
_entity.id
_entity.type
_entity.pdbx_description
1 polymer ?
#
loop_
_entity_poly.entity_id
_entity_poly.type
_entity_poly.pdbx_seq_one_letter_code
_entity_poly.pdbx_strand_id
1 'polypeptide(L)'
;MKLIDFPKSLPDDFTEQNFVDLINQVIDLKQITSLSERERSILYSGAQYLADYILLAQEAMGEVEVNNGRPVIGYDGPFIPTILQRPDGVEADFAALENFGVGEGEKYFGEDDA
;
A
#
# COMPACT_ATOMS: atom_id res chain seq x y z
N MET A 1 16.21 3.14 6.56
CA MET A 1 15.62 4.48 6.33
C MET A 1 14.50 4.70 7.36
N LYS A 2 14.21 5.94 7.81
CA LYS A 2 12.97 6.16 8.59
C LYS A 2 11.82 6.43 7.63
N LEU A 3 10.59 6.16 8.05
CA LEU A 3 9.42 6.35 7.19
C LEU A 3 9.26 7.80 6.70
N ILE A 4 9.60 8.79 7.52
CA ILE A 4 9.54 10.21 7.14
C ILE A 4 10.57 10.62 6.07
N ASP A 5 11.58 9.78 5.83
CA ASP A 5 12.58 9.99 4.78
C ASP A 5 12.17 9.35 3.45
N PHE A 6 11.15 8.47 3.45
CA PHE A 6 10.65 7.79 2.26
C PHE A 6 10.19 8.76 1.15
N PRO A 7 9.39 9.82 1.43
CA PRO A 7 8.94 10.74 0.37
C PRO A 7 10.09 11.50 -0.32
N LYS A 8 11.24 11.63 0.34
CA LYS A 8 12.42 12.30 -0.24
C LYS A 8 13.27 11.37 -1.10
N SER A 9 12.99 10.08 -1.04
CA SER A 9 13.79 9.02 -1.67
C SER A 9 13.10 8.44 -2.90
N LEU A 10 11.80 8.67 -3.05
CA LEU A 10 11.01 8.23 -4.21
C LEU A 10 11.20 9.25 -5.35
N PRO A 11 11.70 8.83 -6.54
CA PRO A 11 11.79 9.71 -7.70
C PRO A 11 10.40 9.96 -8.30
N ASP A 12 10.24 11.06 -9.05
CA ASP A 12 8.95 11.41 -9.67
C ASP A 12 8.46 10.35 -10.69
N ASP A 13 9.37 9.77 -11.47
CA ASP A 13 9.09 8.73 -12.48
C ASP A 13 9.52 7.33 -11.99
N PHE A 14 8.89 6.82 -10.92
CA PHE A 14 9.28 5.56 -10.31
C PHE A 14 8.51 4.35 -10.86
N THR A 15 9.12 3.16 -10.81
CA THR A 15 8.44 1.87 -11.08
C THR A 15 7.90 1.25 -9.79
N GLU A 16 6.90 0.37 -9.88
CA GLU A 16 6.40 -0.40 -8.72
C GLU A 16 7.54 -1.07 -7.94
N GLN A 17 8.56 -1.61 -8.64
CA GLN A 17 9.71 -2.22 -7.98
C GLN A 17 10.56 -1.19 -7.21
N ASN A 18 10.72 0.03 -7.74
CA ASN A 18 11.43 1.09 -7.00
C ASN A 18 10.70 1.46 -5.71
N PHE A 19 9.36 1.53 -5.75
CA PHE A 19 8.55 1.77 -4.55
C PHE A 19 8.78 0.67 -3.50
N VAL A 20 8.69 -0.60 -3.93
CA VAL A 20 8.89 -1.78 -3.08
C VAL A 20 10.30 -1.84 -2.49
N ASP A 21 11.32 -1.56 -3.30
CA ASP A 21 12.71 -1.57 -2.85
C ASP A 21 12.98 -0.49 -1.80
N LEU A 22 12.35 0.68 -1.94
CA LEU A 22 12.47 1.78 -0.98
C LEU A 22 11.70 1.50 0.31
N ILE A 23 10.46 1.01 0.24
CA ILE A 23 9.67 0.73 1.44
C ILE A 23 10.26 -0.44 2.23
N ASN A 24 10.86 -1.43 1.55
CA ASN A 24 11.59 -2.53 2.19
C ASN A 24 12.80 -2.07 3.02
N GLN A 25 13.39 -0.91 2.70
CA GLN A 25 14.46 -0.31 3.53
C GLN A 25 13.94 0.38 4.80
N VAL A 26 12.62 0.57 4.91
CA VAL A 26 11.95 1.10 6.10
C VAL A 26 11.39 -0.05 6.95
N ILE A 27 10.66 -0.95 6.30
CA ILE A 27 10.00 -2.11 6.91
C ILE A 27 10.32 -3.32 6.02
N ASP A 28 11.03 -4.31 6.56
CA ASP A 28 11.23 -5.59 5.86
C ASP A 28 9.87 -6.29 5.70
N LEU A 29 9.29 -6.18 4.51
CA LEU A 29 7.95 -6.70 4.23
C LEU A 29 7.90 -8.23 4.33
N LYS A 30 8.99 -8.94 3.99
CA LYS A 30 9.03 -10.40 4.12
C LYS A 30 8.98 -10.85 5.57
N GLN A 31 9.57 -10.06 6.47
CA GLN A 31 9.59 -10.41 7.88
C GLN A 31 8.19 -10.43 8.49
N ILE A 32 7.23 -9.67 7.96
CA ILE A 32 5.86 -9.54 8.51
C ILE A 32 5.18 -10.91 8.66
N THR A 33 5.29 -11.79 7.66
CA THR A 33 4.65 -13.11 7.69
C THR A 33 5.31 -14.07 8.68
N SER A 34 6.57 -13.81 9.05
CA SER A 34 7.34 -14.62 10.00
C SER A 34 7.13 -14.23 11.48
N LEU A 35 6.55 -13.04 11.74
CA LEU A 35 6.28 -12.56 13.09
C LEU A 35 5.29 -13.47 13.85
N SER A 36 5.29 -13.41 15.18
CA SER A 36 4.22 -14.02 15.97
C SER A 36 2.88 -13.30 15.76
N GLU A 37 1.77 -13.94 16.13
CA GLU A 37 0.44 -13.32 16.04
C GLU A 37 0.36 -12.01 16.83
N ARG A 38 0.95 -11.97 18.04
CA ARG A 38 0.95 -10.75 18.86
C ARG A 38 1.75 -9.63 18.21
N GLU A 39 2.91 -9.94 17.64
CA GLU A 39 3.75 -8.95 16.95
C GLU A 39 3.06 -8.40 15.70
N ARG A 40 2.43 -9.26 14.87
CA ARG A 40 1.61 -8.81 13.74
C ARG A 40 0.46 -7.92 14.19
N SER A 41 -0.24 -8.28 15.27
CA SER A 41 -1.32 -7.47 15.83
C SER A 41 -0.84 -6.06 16.25
N ILE A 42 0.34 -5.96 16.90
CA ILE A 42 0.93 -4.67 17.26
C ILE A 42 1.28 -3.86 16.01
N LEU A 43 1.92 -4.50 15.02
CA LEU A 43 2.27 -3.87 13.75
C LEU A 43 1.04 -3.31 13.04
N TYR A 44 -0.05 -4.09 12.96
CA TYR A 44 -1.31 -3.66 12.35
C TYR A 44 -1.91 -2.45 13.08
N SER A 45 -1.95 -2.46 14.41
CA SER A 45 -2.45 -1.31 15.17
C SER A 45 -1.61 -0.05 14.94
N GLY A 46 -0.28 -0.19 14.88
CA GLY A 46 0.61 0.93 14.60
C GLY A 46 0.44 1.50 13.18
N ALA A 47 0.37 0.62 12.19
CA ALA A 47 0.18 1.01 10.79
C ALA A 47 -1.19 1.67 10.56
N GLN A 48 -2.27 1.11 11.12
CA GLN A 48 -3.61 1.69 11.00
C GLN A 48 -3.70 3.07 11.65
N TYR A 49 -3.17 3.22 12.88
CA TYR A 49 -3.13 4.52 13.56
C TYR A 49 -2.39 5.57 12.71
N LEU A 50 -1.28 5.18 12.10
CA LEU A 50 -0.53 6.08 11.24
C LEU A 50 -1.31 6.46 9.97
N ALA A 51 -1.97 5.50 9.32
CA ALA A 51 -2.81 5.76 8.16
C ALA A 51 -3.95 6.75 8.49
N ASP A 52 -4.65 6.53 9.61
CA ASP A 52 -5.71 7.42 10.09
C ASP A 52 -5.18 8.84 10.35
N TYR A 53 -3.99 8.96 10.94
CA TYR A 53 -3.37 10.25 11.21
C TYR A 53 -2.97 10.97 9.91
N ILE A 54 -2.42 10.25 8.93
CA ILE A 54 -2.05 10.82 7.62
C ILE A 54 -3.31 11.31 6.88
N LEU A 55 -4.40 10.53 6.89
CA LEU A 55 -5.67 10.94 6.29
C LEU A 55 -6.23 12.20 6.92
N LEU A 56 -6.18 12.31 8.26
CA LEU A 56 -6.59 13.52 8.96
C LEU A 56 -5.71 14.73 8.60
N ALA A 57 -4.40 14.51 8.39
CA ALA A 57 -3.50 15.56 7.94
C ALA A 57 -3.84 16.03 6.51
N GLN A 58 -4.11 15.09 5.58
CA GLN A 58 -4.56 15.43 4.22
C GLN A 58 -5.88 16.20 4.24
N GLU A 59 -6.83 15.81 5.08
CA GLU A 59 -8.09 16.55 5.28
C GLU A 59 -7.82 17.98 5.74
N ALA A 60 -6.96 18.16 6.74
CA ALA A 60 -6.60 19.47 7.26
C ALA A 60 -5.91 20.37 6.22
N MET A 61 -5.23 19.78 5.23
CA MET A 61 -4.55 20.49 4.15
C MET A 61 -5.42 20.69 2.89
N GLY A 62 -6.62 20.10 2.85
CA GLY A 62 -7.50 20.15 1.67
C GLY A 62 -7.04 19.25 0.52
N GLU A 63 -6.29 18.20 0.83
CA GLU A 63 -5.67 17.26 -0.13
C GLU A 63 -6.50 15.97 -0.31
N VAL A 64 -7.80 16.02 0.02
CA VAL A 64 -8.69 14.85 -0.08
C VAL A 64 -9.08 14.62 -1.53
N GLU A 65 -8.77 13.43 -2.04
CA GLU A 65 -9.23 12.98 -3.34
C GLU A 65 -10.71 12.59 -3.31
N VAL A 66 -11.45 12.95 -4.36
CA VAL A 66 -12.88 12.67 -4.49
C VAL A 66 -13.17 12.02 -5.84
N ASN A 67 -13.78 10.85 -5.80
CA ASN A 67 -14.30 10.16 -6.99
C ASN A 67 -15.82 10.00 -6.87
N ASN A 68 -16.57 10.46 -7.88
CA ASN A 68 -18.04 10.42 -7.90
C ASN A 68 -18.71 11.02 -6.64
N GLY A 69 -18.16 12.13 -6.15
CA GLY A 69 -18.68 12.84 -4.97
C GLY A 69 -18.41 12.12 -3.63
N ARG A 70 -17.56 11.09 -3.62
CA ARG A 70 -17.17 10.36 -2.41
C ARG A 70 -15.66 10.45 -2.21
N PRO A 71 -15.18 10.64 -0.96
CA PRO A 71 -13.75 10.61 -0.69
C PRO A 71 -13.19 9.23 -1.02
N VAL A 72 -12.00 9.22 -1.60
CA VAL A 72 -11.25 8.00 -1.92
C VAL A 72 -9.85 8.07 -1.32
N ILE A 73 -9.26 6.90 -1.11
CA ILE A 73 -7.88 6.76 -0.64
C ILE A 73 -7.10 6.11 -1.78
N GLY A 74 -6.21 6.89 -2.39
CA GLY A 74 -5.24 6.43 -3.38
C GLY A 74 -3.85 6.25 -2.77
N TYR A 75 -2.99 5.53 -3.48
CA TYR A 75 -1.55 5.49 -3.26
C TYR A 75 -0.86 5.08 -4.55
N ASP A 76 0.35 5.59 -4.81
CA ASP A 76 1.08 5.38 -6.07
C ASP A 76 1.88 4.05 -6.12
N GLY A 77 1.71 3.18 -5.14
CA GLY A 77 2.43 1.91 -5.02
C GLY A 77 1.76 0.75 -5.76
N PRO A 78 2.40 -0.44 -5.79
CA PRO A 78 1.81 -1.62 -6.42
C PRO A 78 0.49 -2.00 -5.78
N PHE A 79 -0.48 -2.36 -6.61
CA PHE A 79 -1.80 -2.80 -6.14
C PHE A 79 -1.72 -4.12 -5.37
N ILE A 80 -2.24 -4.16 -4.15
CA ILE A 80 -2.41 -5.41 -3.39
C ILE A 80 -3.90 -5.80 -3.37
N PRO A 81 -4.31 -6.94 -3.98
CA PRO A 81 -5.71 -7.35 -4.09
C PRO A 81 -6.26 -7.94 -2.79
N THR A 82 -6.44 -7.09 -1.78
CA THR A 82 -6.98 -7.52 -0.48
C THR A 82 -8.47 -7.85 -0.56
N ILE A 83 -9.01 -8.41 0.52
CA ILE A 83 -10.44 -8.70 0.65
C ILE A 83 -11.35 -7.45 0.50
N LEU A 84 -10.81 -6.25 0.67
CA LEU A 84 -11.58 -5.00 0.54
C LEU A 84 -11.68 -4.51 -0.91
N GLN A 85 -10.74 -4.88 -1.78
CA GLN A 85 -10.66 -4.40 -3.16
C GLN A 85 -10.92 -5.50 -4.19
N ARG A 86 -10.71 -6.77 -3.83
CA ARG A 86 -10.85 -7.89 -4.76
C ARG A 86 -12.32 -8.12 -5.15
N PRO A 87 -12.65 -8.43 -6.43
CA PRO A 87 -14.02 -8.69 -6.85
C PRO A 87 -14.68 -9.88 -6.14
N ASP A 88 -16.00 -9.81 -6.01
CA ASP A 88 -16.80 -10.88 -5.40
C ASP A 88 -16.58 -12.23 -6.11
N GLY A 89 -16.39 -13.28 -5.33
CA GLY A 89 -16.19 -14.65 -5.83
C GLY A 89 -14.78 -14.95 -6.37
N VAL A 90 -13.87 -13.98 -6.34
CA VAL A 90 -12.46 -14.23 -6.69
C VAL A 90 -11.70 -14.67 -5.43
N GLU A 91 -10.93 -15.76 -5.56
CA GLU A 91 -10.07 -16.27 -4.48
C GLU A 91 -8.85 -15.37 -4.25
N ALA A 92 -8.29 -15.42 -3.05
CA ALA A 92 -7.09 -14.66 -2.74
C ALA A 92 -5.86 -15.27 -3.44
N ASP A 93 -5.12 -14.45 -4.21
CA ASP A 93 -3.79 -14.81 -4.70
C ASP A 93 -2.74 -14.40 -3.67
N PHE A 94 -2.25 -15.37 -2.90
CA PHE A 94 -1.24 -15.12 -1.87
C PHE A 94 0.18 -14.98 -2.44
N ALA A 95 0.40 -15.12 -3.75
CA ALA A 95 1.67 -14.77 -4.38
C ALA A 95 2.03 -13.29 -4.15
N ALA A 96 1.03 -12.43 -3.93
CA ALA A 96 1.16 -11.03 -3.50
C ALA A 96 2.04 -10.83 -2.26
N LEU A 97 2.15 -11.84 -1.37
CA LEU A 97 3.01 -11.79 -0.19
C LEU A 97 4.50 -11.93 -0.52
N GLU A 98 4.84 -12.46 -1.70
CA GLU A 98 6.23 -12.65 -2.14
C GLU A 98 6.70 -11.57 -3.12
N ASN A 99 5.83 -11.10 -4.01
CA ASN A 99 6.13 -10.03 -4.97
C ASN A 99 5.69 -8.63 -4.49
N PHE A 100 5.03 -8.55 -3.33
CA PHE A 100 4.55 -7.30 -2.72
C PHE A 100 3.57 -6.49 -3.60
N GLY A 101 2.82 -7.17 -4.46
CA GLY A 101 1.85 -6.53 -5.36
C GLY A 101 2.40 -6.15 -6.73
N VAL A 102 3.71 -6.29 -6.97
CA VAL A 102 4.32 -5.91 -8.26
C VAL A 102 3.70 -6.73 -9.41
N GLY A 103 3.15 -6.04 -10.39
CA GLY A 103 2.43 -6.60 -11.54
C GLY A 103 1.06 -7.19 -11.21
N GLU A 104 0.57 -7.07 -9.97
CA GLU A 104 -0.76 -7.58 -9.62
C GLU A 104 -1.86 -6.71 -10.22
N GLY A 105 -1.67 -5.38 -10.33
CA GLY A 105 -2.65 -4.46 -10.90
C GLY A 105 -3.10 -4.84 -12.31
N GLU A 106 -2.15 -5.20 -13.17
CA GLU A 106 -2.40 -5.64 -14.56
C GLU A 106 -3.37 -6.82 -14.64
N LYS A 107 -3.34 -7.72 -13.64
CA LYS A 107 -4.24 -8.89 -13.58
C LYS A 107 -5.71 -8.52 -13.34
N TYR A 108 -5.96 -7.39 -12.67
CA TYR A 108 -7.31 -7.00 -12.22
C TYR A 108 -7.90 -5.84 -13.02
N PHE A 109 -7.05 -4.94 -13.55
CA PHE A 109 -7.49 -3.72 -14.23
C PHE A 109 -7.11 -3.68 -15.73
N GLY A 110 -6.25 -4.59 -16.21
CA GLY A 110 -5.78 -4.59 -17.60
C GLY A 110 -4.70 -3.53 -17.87
N GLU A 111 -4.21 -3.44 -19.12
CA GLU A 111 -3.16 -2.49 -19.54
C GLU A 111 -3.66 -1.02 -19.67
N ASP A 112 -4.96 -0.76 -19.55
CA ASP A 112 -5.58 0.51 -19.97
C ASP A 112 -5.69 1.59 -18.86
N ASP A 113 -5.26 1.30 -17.62
CA ASP A 113 -5.27 2.25 -16.49
C ASP A 113 -3.83 2.65 -16.04
N ALA A 114 -2.86 2.66 -16.96
CA ALA A 114 -1.50 3.16 -16.75
C ALA A 114 -1.31 4.62 -17.20
#